data_AF-A0A965NTA9-F1
#
_entry.id   AF-A0A965NTA9-F1
#
_cell.length_a   1.000
_cell.length_b   1.000
_cell.length_c   1.000
_cell.angle_alpha   90.00
_cell.angle_beta   90.00
_cell.angle_gamma   90.00
#
_symmetry.space_group_name_H-M   'P 1'
#
loop_
_entity.id
_entity.type
_entity.pdbx_description
1 polymer ?
#
loop_
_entity_poly.entity_id
_entity_poly.type
_entity_poly.pdbx_seq_one_letter_code
_entity_poly.pdbx_strand_id
1 'polypeptide(L)'
;MSYLNLKEYEPVENRIRAFWQKYPEGRLITDLQRVERADGRVEWICKSQAFTNQTDDRPQATGYATEIEGSSFINRSNASENCETSSIGRCLANLGFATKGKRPSREEMQKA
;
A
#
# COMPACT_ATOMS: atom_id res chain seq x y z
N MET A 1 -15.57 -16.58 -9.92
CA MET A 1 -14.81 -16.81 -8.68
C MET A 1 -13.33 -16.80 -9.05
N SER A 2 -12.72 -15.61 -9.05
CA SER A 2 -11.29 -15.45 -9.35
C SER A 2 -10.50 -15.99 -8.17
N TYR A 3 -9.76 -17.08 -8.36
CA TYR A 3 -8.83 -17.59 -7.36
C TYR A 3 -7.65 -16.61 -7.27
N LEU A 4 -7.60 -15.83 -6.19
CA LEU A 4 -6.42 -15.05 -5.80
C LEU A 4 -5.26 -16.02 -5.56
N ASN A 5 -4.37 -16.16 -6.56
CA ASN A 5 -3.22 -17.04 -6.47
C ASN A 5 -2.10 -16.33 -5.68
N LEU A 6 -2.09 -16.54 -4.37
CA LEU A 6 -1.15 -15.94 -3.39
C LEU A 6 0.33 -16.18 -3.73
N LYS A 7 0.64 -17.19 -4.56
CA LYS A 7 2.01 -17.51 -4.98
C LYS A 7 2.63 -16.51 -5.94
N GLU A 8 1.81 -15.70 -6.63
CA GLU A 8 2.33 -14.73 -7.59
C GLU A 8 2.40 -13.29 -7.06
N TYR A 9 2.18 -13.10 -5.75
CA TYR A 9 2.31 -11.82 -5.08
C TYR A 9 3.67 -11.77 -4.40
N GLU A 10 4.57 -10.92 -4.91
CA GLU A 10 5.75 -10.57 -4.15
C GLU A 10 5.30 -9.84 -2.87
N PRO A 11 5.60 -10.38 -1.67
CA PRO A 11 5.23 -9.75 -0.42
C PRO A 11 5.74 -8.31 -0.37
N VAL A 12 4.95 -7.41 0.21
CA VAL A 12 5.39 -6.03 0.45
C VAL A 12 6.71 -6.01 1.24
N GLU A 13 6.91 -7.01 2.10
CA GLU A 13 8.17 -7.27 2.80
C GLU A 13 9.40 -7.31 1.88
N ASN A 14 9.33 -7.99 0.73
CA ASN A 14 10.47 -8.06 -0.20
C ASN A 14 10.79 -6.70 -0.80
N ARG A 15 9.77 -5.90 -1.12
CA ARG A 15 9.96 -4.53 -1.61
C ARG A 15 10.56 -3.62 -0.54
N ILE A 16 10.12 -3.77 0.71
CA ILE A 16 10.68 -3.03 1.85
C ILE A 16 12.17 -3.40 2.03
N ARG A 17 12.51 -4.69 2.00
CA ARG A 17 13.91 -5.14 2.08
C ARG A 17 14.76 -4.58 0.95
N ALA A 18 14.28 -4.66 -0.29
CA ALA A 18 14.98 -4.11 -1.46
C ALA A 18 15.14 -2.58 -1.35
N PHE A 19 14.14 -1.88 -0.82
CA PHE A 19 14.22 -0.44 -0.54
C PHE A 19 15.34 -0.11 0.43
N TRP A 20 15.39 -0.76 1.60
CA TRP A 20 16.43 -0.51 2.60
C TRP A 20 17.83 -0.92 2.13
N GLN A 21 17.95 -1.95 1.29
CA GLN A 21 19.22 -2.32 0.67
C GLN A 21 19.71 -1.27 -0.32
N LYS A 22 18.81 -0.71 -1.13
CA LYS A 22 19.15 0.29 -2.16
C LYS A 22 19.32 1.70 -1.58
N TYR A 23 18.53 2.03 -0.56
CA TYR A 23 18.48 3.34 0.10
C TYR A 23 18.59 3.15 1.63
N PRO A 24 19.79 2.86 2.17
CA PRO A 24 19.98 2.64 3.60
C PRO A 24 19.61 3.86 4.46
N GLU A 25 19.84 5.06 3.91
CA GLU A 25 19.50 6.35 4.50
C GLU A 25 18.06 6.79 4.17
N GLY A 26 17.27 5.91 3.53
CA GLY A 26 15.91 6.24 3.13
C GLY A 26 14.97 6.45 4.32
N ARG A 27 13.75 6.90 4.04
CA ARG A 27 12.67 6.91 5.04
C ARG A 27 11.34 6.58 4.37
N LEU A 28 10.53 5.80 5.07
CA LEU A 28 9.14 5.53 4.73
C LEU A 28 8.27 6.16 5.82
N ILE A 29 7.36 7.03 5.42
CA ILE A 29 6.44 7.71 6.32
C ILE A 29 5.02 7.36 5.89
N THR A 30 4.21 6.93 6.85
CA THR A 30 2.79 6.63 6.67
C THR A 30 1.94 7.64 7.44
N ASP A 31 0.81 8.00 6.85
CA ASP A 31 -0.21 8.85 7.45
C ASP A 31 -1.56 8.14 7.29
N LEU A 32 -2.08 7.63 8.41
CA LEU A 32 -3.30 6.83 8.45
C LEU A 32 -4.44 7.66 9.03
N GLN A 33 -5.49 7.83 8.22
CA GLN A 33 -6.67 8.62 8.55
C GLN A 33 -7.89 7.72 8.71
N ARG A 34 -8.71 8.02 9.72
CA ARG A 34 -9.98 7.33 9.99
C ARG A 34 -11.15 8.24 9.62
N VAL A 35 -12.04 7.76 8.78
CA VAL A 35 -13.26 8.48 8.38
C VAL A 35 -14.48 7.61 8.65
N GLU A 36 -15.53 8.18 9.22
CA GLU A 36 -16.82 7.51 9.34
C GLU A 36 -17.69 7.85 8.13
N ARG A 37 -18.20 6.82 7.46
CA ARG A 37 -19.06 6.96 6.28
C ARG A 37 -20.51 7.21 6.69
N ALA A 38 -21.30 7.75 5.76
CA ALA A 38 -22.73 7.98 5.97
C ALA A 38 -23.54 6.71 6.30
N ASP A 39 -23.02 5.52 5.97
CA ASP A 39 -23.64 4.22 6.28
C ASP A 39 -23.15 3.62 7.61
N GLY A 40 -22.40 4.38 8.42
CA GLY A 40 -21.89 3.98 9.73
C GLY A 40 -20.64 3.10 9.69
N ARG A 41 -20.09 2.79 8.50
CA ARG A 41 -18.83 2.04 8.39
C ARG A 41 -17.62 2.95 8.53
N VAL A 42 -16.53 2.38 9.04
CA VAL A 42 -15.23 3.05 9.13
C VAL A 42 -14.46 2.83 7.85
N GLU A 43 -13.92 3.90 7.29
CA GLU A 43 -13.02 3.92 6.14
C GLU A 43 -11.65 4.42 6.60
N TRP A 44 -10.64 3.60 6.34
CA TRP A 44 -9.24 3.92 6.56
C TRP A 44 -8.63 4.41 5.27
N ILE A 45 -7.94 5.54 5.31
CA ILE A 45 -7.22 6.11 4.18
C ILE A 45 -5.77 6.27 4.61
N CYS A 46 -4.86 5.57 3.94
CA CYS A 46 -3.43 5.66 4.25
C CYS A 46 -2.66 6.27 3.08
N LYS A 47 -1.84 7.27 3.39
CA LYS A 47 -0.84 7.83 2.49
C LYS A 47 0.55 7.37 2.94
N SER A 48 1.27 6.73 2.04
CA SER A 48 2.69 6.43 2.19
C SER A 48 3.55 7.39 1.38
N GLN A 49 4.70 7.76 1.92
CA GLN A 49 5.72 8.59 1.28
C GLN A 49 7.08 7.91 1.43
N ALA A 50 7.80 7.78 0.31
CA ALA A 50 9.14 7.21 0.28
C ALA A 50 10.17 8.28 -0.08
N PHE A 51 11.22 8.34 0.71
CA PHE A 51 12.37 9.21 0.51
C PHE A 51 13.63 8.37 0.38
N THR A 52 14.50 8.73 -0.57
CA THR A 52 15.74 7.98 -0.82
C THR A 52 16.90 8.39 0.08
N ASN A 53 16.77 9.54 0.75
CA ASN A 53 17.70 10.04 1.76
C ASN A 53 16.93 10.71 2.92
N GLN A 54 17.48 10.66 4.13
CA GLN A 54 16.88 11.21 5.34
C GLN A 54 16.69 12.73 5.28
N THR A 55 17.56 13.41 4.51
CA THR A 55 17.59 14.87 4.35
C THR A 55 16.74 15.38 3.19
N ASP A 56 16.14 14.50 2.39
CA ASP A 56 15.32 14.92 1.24
C ASP A 56 14.05 15.67 1.71
N ASP A 57 13.88 16.93 1.31
CA ASP A 57 12.70 17.73 1.69
C ASP A 57 11.39 17.22 1.08
N ARG A 58 11.46 16.43 0.00
CA ARG A 58 10.30 15.95 -0.76
C ARG A 58 10.43 14.46 -1.04
N PRO A 59 9.31 13.71 -1.00
CA PRO A 59 9.34 12.29 -1.30
C PRO A 59 9.60 12.05 -2.79
N GLN A 60 10.40 11.03 -3.12
CA GLN A 60 10.59 10.57 -4.50
C GLN A 60 9.41 9.72 -4.99
N ALA A 61 8.61 9.16 -4.09
CA ALA A 61 7.38 8.48 -4.44
C ALA A 61 6.33 8.57 -3.34
N THR A 62 5.06 8.42 -3.74
CA THR A 62 3.92 8.32 -2.83
C THR A 62 3.03 7.15 -3.22
N GLY A 63 2.28 6.62 -2.25
CA GLY A 63 1.24 5.61 -2.45
C GLY A 63 0.02 5.92 -1.59
N TYR A 64 -1.17 5.63 -2.10
CA TYR A 64 -2.42 5.76 -1.36
C TYR A 64 -3.17 4.44 -1.37
N ALA A 65 -3.80 4.11 -0.26
CA ALA A 65 -4.73 2.98 -0.16
C ALA A 65 -5.93 3.38 0.68
N THR A 66 -7.03 2.65 0.46
CA THR A 66 -8.28 2.83 1.20
C THR A 66 -8.86 1.47 1.52
N GLU A 67 -9.29 1.27 2.77
CA GLU A 67 -9.93 0.02 3.22
C GLU A 67 -11.15 0.36 4.08
N ILE A 68 -12.26 -0.34 3.87
CA ILE A 68 -13.50 -0.14 4.64
C ILE A 68 -13.66 -1.31 5.61
N GLU A 69 -13.86 -1.02 6.90
CA GLU A 69 -14.11 -2.05 7.91
C GLU A 69 -15.38 -2.86 7.58
N GLY A 70 -15.28 -4.18 7.70
CA GLY A 70 -16.38 -5.10 7.41
C GLY A 70 -16.75 -5.21 5.93
N SER A 71 -15.98 -4.60 5.00
CA SER A 71 -16.16 -4.79 3.56
C SER A 71 -15.86 -6.22 3.08
N SER A 72 -15.05 -6.96 3.83
CA SER A 72 -14.69 -8.35 3.58
C SER A 72 -14.39 -9.07 4.90
N PHE A 73 -14.33 -10.41 4.88
CA PHE A 73 -13.89 -11.21 6.04
C PHE A 73 -12.49 -10.83 6.52
N ILE A 74 -11.62 -10.38 5.60
CA ILE A 74 -10.24 -9.98 5.86
C ILE A 74 -10.18 -8.59 6.54
N ASN A 75 -11.08 -7.69 6.15
CA ASN A 75 -11.15 -6.31 6.67
C ASN A 75 -12.07 -6.17 7.90
N ARG A 76 -12.45 -7.28 8.53
CA ARG A 76 -13.34 -7.22 9.70
C ARG A 76 -12.65 -6.73 10.97
N SER A 77 -11.34 -6.92 11.08
CA SER A 77 -10.57 -6.54 12.28
C SER A 77 -9.24 -5.86 11.99
N ASN A 78 -8.71 -5.97 10.75
CA ASN A 78 -7.35 -5.50 10.41
C ASN A 78 -7.35 -4.53 9.21
N ALA A 79 -8.44 -3.78 9.01
CA ALA A 79 -8.58 -2.89 7.85
C ALA A 79 -7.53 -1.78 7.86
N SER A 80 -7.16 -1.26 9.03
CA SER A 80 -6.09 -0.27 9.21
C SER A 80 -4.72 -0.78 8.77
N GLU A 81 -4.34 -1.99 9.19
CA GLU A 81 -3.05 -2.61 8.91
C GLU A 81 -2.93 -3.01 7.44
N ASN A 82 -4.04 -3.50 6.87
CA ASN A 82 -4.13 -3.78 5.43
C ASN A 82 -4.00 -2.49 4.62
N CYS A 83 -4.63 -1.40 5.07
CA CYS A 83 -4.54 -0.10 4.43
C CYS A 83 -3.10 0.42 4.42
N GLU A 84 -2.41 0.37 5.56
CA GLU A 84 -1.02 0.78 5.66
C GLU A 84 -0.13 -0.06 4.73
N THR A 85 -0.22 -1.38 4.82
CA THR A 85 0.59 -2.32 4.01
C THR A 85 0.36 -2.11 2.51
N SER A 86 -0.89 -1.92 2.09
CA SER A 86 -1.26 -1.62 0.70
C SER A 86 -0.68 -0.29 0.23
N SER A 87 -0.74 0.75 1.07
CA SER A 87 -0.20 2.07 0.72
C SER A 87 1.32 2.03 0.54
N ILE A 88 2.05 1.29 1.39
CA ILE A 88 3.51 1.11 1.29
C ILE A 88 3.84 0.35 0.01
N GLY A 89 3.13 -0.74 -0.28
CA GLY A 89 3.32 -1.53 -1.50
C GLY A 89 3.19 -0.68 -2.76
N ARG A 90 2.17 0.18 -2.83
CA ARG A 90 1.95 1.12 -3.94
C ARG A 90 3.06 2.18 -4.02
N CYS A 91 3.47 2.73 -2.88
CA CYS A 91 4.52 3.73 -2.81
C CYS A 91 5.86 3.20 -3.35
N LEU A 92 6.27 2.01 -2.89
CA LEU A 92 7.51 1.38 -3.33
C LEU A 92 7.45 0.93 -4.79
N ALA A 93 6.28 0.45 -5.26
CA ALA A 93 6.08 0.17 -6.68
C ALA A 93 6.27 1.43 -7.55
N ASN A 94 5.77 2.58 -7.07
CA ASN A 94 5.97 3.87 -7.75
C ASN A 94 7.43 4.34 -7.74
N LEU A 95 8.20 4.00 -6.71
CA LEU A 95 9.65 4.26 -6.61
C LEU A 95 10.50 3.31 -7.47
N GLY A 96 9.88 2.36 -8.18
CA GLY A 96 10.58 1.44 -9.08
C GLY A 96 10.92 0.08 -8.46
N PHE A 97 10.38 -0.24 -7.28
CA PHE A 97 10.41 -1.60 -6.69
C PHE A 97 9.23 -2.46 -7.16
N ALA A 98 8.64 -2.12 -8.31
CA ALA A 98 7.58 -2.92 -8.90
C ALA A 98 8.17 -4.19 -9.54
N THR A 99 7.54 -5.32 -9.28
CA THR A 99 7.82 -6.58 -9.96
C THR A 99 7.46 -6.39 -11.45
N LYS A 100 8.39 -6.67 -12.37
CA LYS A 100 8.17 -6.51 -13.83
C LYS A 100 6.80 -7.08 -14.23
N GLY A 101 5.92 -6.23 -14.78
CA GLY A 101 4.63 -6.64 -15.35
C GLY A 101 3.41 -6.62 -14.41
N LYS A 102 3.53 -6.31 -13.11
CA LYS A 102 2.39 -6.27 -12.18
C LYS A 102 2.21 -4.90 -11.51
N ARG A 103 1.71 -3.96 -12.30
CA ARG A 103 1.28 -2.62 -11.88
C ARG A 103 -0.22 -2.55 -12.23
N PRO A 104 -1.15 -2.92 -11.34
CA PRO A 104 -2.53 -3.09 -11.77
C PRO A 104 -3.12 -1.75 -12.16
N SER A 105 -3.49 -1.64 -13.44
CA SER A 105 -4.41 -0.63 -13.94
C SER A 105 -5.07 -1.20 -15.19
N ARG A 106 -6.40 -1.30 -15.20
CA ARG A 106 -7.30 -0.66 -16.18
C ARG A 106 -8.73 -0.79 -15.63
N GLU A 107 -9.02 -0.13 -14.51
CA GLU A 107 -9.84 -0.65 -13.40
C GLU A 107 -8.92 -1.53 -12.53
N GLU A 108 -9.03 -1.51 -11.21
CA GLU A 108 -8.28 -2.42 -10.33
C GLU A 108 -9.12 -3.68 -10.04
N MET A 109 -9.18 -4.73 -10.84
CA MET A 109 -9.47 -4.86 -12.27
C MET A 109 -10.90 -5.43 -12.34
N GLN A 110 -11.88 -4.52 -12.39
CA GLN A 110 -13.33 -4.69 -12.20
C GLN A 110 -13.80 -5.26 -10.85
N LYS A 111 -13.63 -4.60 -9.69
CA LYS A 111 -14.37 -4.97 -8.44
C LYS A 111 -14.26 -6.45 -7.97
N ALA A 112 -13.38 -7.27 -8.54
CA ALA A 112 -13.46 -8.73 -8.54
C ALA A 112 -13.24 -9.40 -7.18
#